data_AF-A0A937X9D9-F1
#
_entry.id   AF-A0A937X9D9-F1
#
_cell.length_a   1.000
_cell.length_b   1.000
_cell.length_c   1.000
_cell.angle_alpha   90.00
_cell.angle_beta   90.00
_cell.angle_gamma   90.00
#
_symmetry.space_group_name_H-M   'P 1'
#
loop_
_entity.id
_entity.type
_entity.pdbx_description
1 polymer ?
#
loop_
_entity_poly.entity_id
_entity_poly.type
_entity_poly.pdbx_seq_one_letter_code
_entity_poly.pdbx_strand_id
1 'polypeptide(L)'
;MKVYTYSEARQRLASLLDQSRREGKVQIRRRDGQVFVLQPVATLGSPLDVPAVKANLRPGELGDLIREGRESADRFWDDTLPNGRMRPARPKRRRRDP
;
A
#
# COMPACT_ATOMS: atom_id res chain seq x y z
N MET A 1 -20.27 -1.12 16.96
CA MET A 1 -20.05 0.32 16.74
C MET A 1 -19.68 0.95 18.07
N LYS A 2 -18.43 1.38 18.23
CA LYS A 2 -17.93 1.94 19.51
C LYS A 2 -18.03 3.46 19.53
N VAL A 3 -18.36 4.00 20.71
CA VAL A 3 -18.46 5.44 20.97
C VAL A 3 -17.33 5.83 21.92
N TYR A 4 -16.54 6.82 21.53
CA TYR A 4 -15.46 7.39 22.35
C TYR A 4 -15.81 8.81 22.75
N THR A 5 -15.25 9.27 23.86
CA THR A 5 -15.30 10.69 24.22
C THR A 5 -14.28 11.49 23.40
N TYR A 6 -14.50 12.80 23.31
CA TYR A 6 -13.55 13.72 22.67
C TYR A 6 -12.13 13.61 23.25
N SER A 7 -12.01 13.49 24.57
CA SER A 7 -10.71 13.37 25.25
C SER A 7 -9.98 12.08 24.87
N GLU A 8 -10.68 10.95 24.82
CA GLU A 8 -10.12 9.67 24.39
C GLU A 8 -9.69 9.71 22.93
N ALA A 9 -10.53 10.29 22.06
CA ALA A 9 -10.21 10.45 20.65
C ALA A 9 -8.94 11.29 20.44
N ARG A 10 -8.76 12.37 21.22
CA ARG A 10 -7.55 13.20 21.17
C ARG A 10 -6.30 12.45 21.63
N GLN A 11 -6.40 11.61 22.65
CA GLN A 11 -5.26 10.85 23.18
C GLN A 11 -4.86 9.66 22.30
N ARG A 12 -5.83 9.06 21.58
CA ARG A 12 -5.65 7.78 20.89
C ARG A 12 -6.09 7.82 19.42
N LEU A 13 -5.92 8.97 18.76
CA LEU A 13 -6.43 9.20 17.40
C LEU A 13 -5.94 8.13 16.40
N ALA A 14 -4.67 7.74 16.47
CA ALA A 14 -4.10 6.71 15.60
C ALA A 14 -4.85 5.37 15.72
N SER A 15 -5.09 4.90 16.94
CA SER A 15 -5.86 3.67 17.18
C SER A 15 -7.30 3.77 16.68
N LEU A 16 -7.93 4.95 16.82
CA LEU A 16 -9.28 5.18 16.31
C LEU A 16 -9.33 5.15 14.77
N LEU A 17 -8.32 5.69 14.09
CA LEU A 17 -8.21 5.63 12.63
C LEU A 17 -8.10 4.18 12.16
N ASP A 18 -7.20 3.40 12.76
CA ASP A 18 -7.06 1.97 12.45
C ASP A 18 -8.33 1.18 12.72
N GLN A 19 -9.02 1.50 13.81
CA GLN A 19 -10.29 0.88 14.14
C GLN A 19 -11.38 1.28 13.14
N SER A 20 -11.46 2.56 12.75
CA SER A 20 -12.41 3.03 11.75
C SER A 20 -12.18 2.37 10.39
N ARG A 21 -10.93 2.08 10.04
CA ARG A 21 -10.58 1.33 8.82
C ARG A 21 -11.04 -0.12 8.89
N ARG A 22 -10.93 -0.77 10.04
CA ARG A 22 -11.33 -2.18 10.25
C ARG A 22 -12.84 -2.37 10.40
N GLU A 23 -13.49 -1.51 11.17
CA GLU A 23 -14.92 -1.59 11.50
C GLU A 23 -15.81 -0.74 10.58
N GLY A 24 -15.21 0.07 9.71
CA GLY A 24 -15.90 0.95 8.76
C GLY A 24 -16.33 2.30 9.35
N LYS A 25 -16.50 2.42 10.68
CA LYS A 25 -16.76 3.70 11.35
C LYS A 25 -16.60 3.64 12.87
N VAL A 26 -16.34 4.80 13.47
CA VAL A 26 -16.27 5.03 14.92
C VAL A 26 -17.03 6.32 15.27
N GLN A 27 -17.67 6.39 16.43
CA GLN A 27 -18.32 7.61 16.91
C GLN A 27 -17.50 8.32 17.98
N ILE A 28 -17.52 9.66 17.95
CA ILE A 28 -16.88 10.53 18.94
C ILE A 28 -17.94 11.46 19.52
N ARG A 29 -18.17 11.37 20.83
CA ARG A 29 -19.11 12.22 21.57
C ARG A 29 -18.39 13.33 22.33
N ARG A 30 -18.84 14.55 22.14
CA ARG A 30 -18.39 15.73 22.88
C ARG A 30 -19.26 15.97 24.13
N ARG A 31 -18.77 16.82 25.04
CA ARG A 31 -19.43 17.13 26.33
C ARG A 31 -20.77 17.86 26.14
N ASP A 32 -20.91 18.61 25.05
CA ASP A 32 -22.15 19.28 24.63
C ASP A 32 -23.20 18.32 24.04
N GLY A 33 -22.91 17.01 24.00
CA GLY A 33 -23.80 15.99 23.47
C GLY A 33 -23.67 15.75 21.97
N GLN A 34 -22.89 16.57 21.25
CA GLN A 34 -22.68 16.38 19.82
C GLN A 34 -21.93 15.07 19.55
N VAL A 35 -22.35 14.36 18.51
CA VAL A 35 -21.73 13.09 18.09
C VAL A 35 -21.22 13.23 16.66
N PHE A 36 -19.94 12.92 16.48
CA PHE A 36 -19.25 12.91 15.19
C PHE A 36 -18.98 11.47 14.79
N VAL A 37 -18.91 11.22 13.48
CA VAL A 37 -18.55 9.91 12.92
C VAL A 37 -17.21 10.03 12.21
N LEU A 38 -16.25 9.20 12.62
CA LEU A 38 -15.00 8.98 11.92
C LEU A 38 -15.15 7.74 11.04
N GLN A 39 -15.04 7.92 9.74
CA GLN A 39 -15.10 6.84 8.77
C GLN A 39 -13.96 7.00 7.75
N PRO A 40 -13.37 5.90 7.25
CA PRO A 40 -12.41 5.97 6.17
C PRO A 40 -13.12 6.49 4.92
N VAL A 41 -12.47 7.40 4.22
CA VAL A 41 -12.93 7.83 2.90
C VAL A 41 -12.59 6.73 1.91
N ALA A 42 -13.60 6.22 1.20
CA ALA A 42 -13.37 5.31 0.09
C ALA A 42 -12.68 6.08 -1.05
N THR A 43 -11.38 5.87 -1.24
CA THR A 43 -10.70 6.33 -2.45
C THR A 43 -11.05 5.40 -3.59
N LEU A 44 -11.80 5.92 -4.58
CA LEU A 44 -12.06 5.26 -5.86
C LEU A 44 -10.78 5.31 -6.70
N GLY A 45 -9.78 4.50 -6.36
CA GLY A 45 -8.53 4.46 -7.12
C GLY A 45 -7.37 3.94 -6.29
N SER A 46 -6.44 3.25 -6.96
CA SER A 46 -5.14 2.96 -6.37
C SER A 46 -4.41 4.30 -6.12
N PRO A 47 -3.63 4.45 -5.05
CA PRO A 47 -2.72 5.60 -4.91
C PRO A 47 -1.71 5.68 -6.06
N LEU A 48 -1.51 4.58 -6.80
CA LEU A 48 -0.66 4.49 -7.98
C LEU A 48 -1.46 4.57 -9.29
N ASP A 49 -2.75 4.92 -9.22
CA ASP A 49 -3.60 5.13 -10.39
C ASP A 49 -3.25 6.48 -11.03
N VAL A 50 -2.32 6.42 -11.98
CA VAL A 50 -1.83 7.58 -12.73
C VAL A 50 -2.11 7.38 -14.22
N PRO A 51 -2.34 8.46 -14.99
CA PRO A 51 -2.54 8.35 -16.43
C PRO A 51 -1.37 7.63 -17.12
N ALA A 52 -1.71 6.81 -18.13
CA ALA A 52 -0.70 6.12 -18.91
C ALA A 52 0.15 7.10 -19.74
N VAL A 53 1.45 6.83 -19.84
CA VAL A 53 2.36 7.54 -20.74
C VAL A 53 2.41 6.82 -22.08
N LYS A 54 2.24 7.55 -23.18
CA LYS A 54 2.44 7.01 -24.54
C LYS A 54 3.93 6.90 -24.81
N ALA A 55 4.43 5.68 -24.93
CA ALA A 55 5.83 5.40 -25.29
C ALA A 55 5.90 4.76 -26.68
N ASN A 56 6.86 5.18 -27.50
CA ASN A 56 7.15 4.58 -28.79
C ASN A 56 8.02 3.33 -28.60
N LEU A 57 7.39 2.21 -28.23
CA LEU A 57 8.06 0.92 -28.03
C LEU A 57 7.68 -0.06 -29.15
N ARG A 58 8.64 -0.89 -29.55
CA ARG A 58 8.40 -2.01 -30.47
C ARG A 58 7.67 -3.15 -29.75
N PRO A 59 6.94 -4.01 -30.48
CA PRO A 59 6.36 -5.22 -29.89
C PRO A 59 7.43 -6.06 -29.18
N GLY A 60 7.16 -6.45 -27.92
CA GLY A 60 8.09 -7.25 -27.10
C GLY A 60 9.14 -6.46 -26.33
N GLU A 61 9.48 -5.23 -26.75
CA GLU A 61 10.54 -4.40 -26.15
C GLU A 61 10.26 -4.07 -24.68
N LEU A 62 8.99 -3.80 -24.33
CA LEU A 62 8.60 -3.58 -22.92
C LEU A 62 8.92 -4.79 -22.04
N GLY A 63 8.72 -6.01 -22.56
CA GLY A 63 9.00 -7.24 -21.81
C GLY A 63 10.49 -7.43 -21.57
N ASP A 64 11.31 -7.08 -22.55
CA ASP A 64 12.77 -7.14 -22.44
C ASP A 64 13.29 -6.11 -21.43
N LEU A 65 12.82 -4.86 -21.50
CA LEU A 65 13.16 -3.82 -20.53
C LEU A 65 12.76 -4.19 -19.09
N ILE A 66 11.57 -4.78 -18.89
CA ILE A 66 11.12 -5.26 -17.57
C ILE A 66 12.03 -6.38 -17.07
N ARG A 67 12.44 -7.32 -17.94
CA ARG A 67 13.33 -8.42 -17.58
C ARG A 67 14.71 -7.91 -17.18
N GLU A 68 15.28 -7.02 -17.97
CA GLU A 68 16.56 -6.37 -17.66
C GLU A 68 16.48 -5.61 -16.33
N GLY A 69 15.42 -4.82 -16.10
CA GLY A 69 15.23 -4.09 -14.85
C GLY A 69 15.17 -5.00 -13.62
N ARG A 70 14.53 -6.17 -13.72
CA ARG A 70 14.49 -7.18 -12.64
C ARG A 70 15.87 -7.78 -12.36
N GLU A 71 16.61 -8.14 -13.41
CA GLU A 71 17.96 -8.70 -13.27
C GLU A 71 18.95 -7.66 -12.71
N SER A 72 18.80 -6.40 -13.07
CA SER A 72 19.58 -5.29 -12.52
C SER A 72 19.23 -5.00 -11.06
N ALA A 73 17.94 -5.07 -10.68
CA ALA A 73 17.52 -4.95 -9.29
C ALA A 73 18.04 -6.12 -8.42
N ASP A 74 17.97 -7.36 -8.91
CA ASP A 74 18.52 -8.52 -8.21
C ASP A 74 20.04 -8.37 -7.98
N ARG A 75 20.77 -7.89 -9.00
CA ARG A 75 22.21 -7.56 -8.87
C ARG A 75 22.46 -6.46 -7.83
N PHE A 76 21.69 -5.38 -7.88
CA PHE A 76 21.79 -4.30 -6.90
C PHE A 76 21.60 -4.80 -5.47
N TRP A 77 20.59 -5.65 -5.22
CA TRP A 77 20.38 -6.24 -3.90
C TRP A 77 21.43 -7.27 -3.51
N ASP A 78 21.99 -8.00 -4.48
CA ASP A 78 23.07 -8.95 -4.24
C ASP A 78 24.37 -8.23 -3.81
N ASP A 79 24.68 -7.09 -4.45
CA ASP A 79 25.88 -6.28 -4.17
C ASP A 79 25.77 -5.46 -2.87
N THR A 80 24.59 -4.91 -2.57
CA THR A 80 24.37 -4.03 -1.40
C THR A 80 24.08 -4.78 -0.10
N LEU A 81 23.48 -5.98 -0.18
CA LEU A 81 23.12 -6.78 0.99
C LEU A 81 23.81 -8.15 0.92
N PRO A 82 25.00 -8.31 1.52
CA PRO A 82 25.72 -9.59 1.52
C PRO A 82 25.00 -10.67 2.34
N ASN A 83 24.14 -10.27 3.29
CA ASN A 83 23.36 -11.21 4.08
C ASN A 83 22.08 -11.63 3.35
N GLY A 84 22.05 -12.88 2.87
CA GLY A 84 20.93 -13.43 2.09
C GLY A 84 19.57 -13.41 2.78
N ARG A 85 19.51 -13.27 4.12
CA ARG A 85 18.25 -13.16 4.87
C ARG A 85 17.53 -11.81 4.71
N MET A 86 18.25 -10.77 4.27
CA MET A 86 17.69 -9.43 4.03
C MET A 86 17.31 -9.19 2.56
N ARG A 87 17.55 -10.16 1.68
CA ARG A 87 17.23 -10.04 0.25
C ARG A 87 15.73 -10.32 0.00
N PRO A 88 15.09 -9.59 -0.94
CA PRO A 88 13.71 -9.87 -1.32
C PRO A 88 13.58 -11.26 -1.94
N ALA A 89 12.41 -11.88 -1.79
CA ALA A 89 12.13 -13.21 -2.35
C ALA A 89 12.16 -13.15 -3.88
N ARG A 90 13.02 -13.98 -4.50
CA ARG A 90 13.09 -14.06 -5.97
C ARG A 90 11.81 -14.67 -6.55
N PRO A 91 11.23 -14.09 -7.61
CA PRO A 91 10.06 -14.66 -8.25
C PRO A 91 10.39 -16.03 -8.86
N LYS A 92 9.55 -17.04 -8.61
CA LYS A 92 9.70 -18.38 -9.20
C LYS A 92 9.59 -18.26 -10.73
N ARG A 93 10.64 -18.65 -11.45
CA ARG A 93 10.59 -18.79 -12.91
C ARG A 93 9.52 -19.84 -13.25
N ARG A 94 8.41 -19.41 -13.86
CA ARG A 94 7.47 -20.35 -14.49
C ARG A 94 8.23 -21.01 -15.65
N ARG A 95 8.35 -22.33 -15.62
CA ARG A 95 8.82 -23.08 -16.79
C ARG A 95 7.85 -22.75 -17.93
N ARG A 96 8.40 -22.32 -19.06
CA ARG A 96 7.63 -22.13 -20.27
C ARG A 96 7.46 -23.53 -20.85
N ASP A 97 6.24 -24.04 -20.86
CA ASP A 97 5.93 -25.23 -21.66
C ASP A 97 6.11 -24.86 -23.15
N PRO A 98 6.65 -25.79 -23.96
CA PRO A 98 7.05 -25.56 -25.35
C PRO A 98 5.91 -25.13 -26.27
#